data_AF-A0A3C1Q4V0-F1
#
_entry.id   AF-A0A3C1Q4V0-F1
#
_cell.length_a   1.000
_cell.length_b   1.000
_cell.length_c   1.000
_cell.angle_alpha   90.00
_cell.angle_beta   90.00
_cell.angle_gamma   90.00
#
_symmetry.space_group_name_H-M   'P 1'
#
loop_
_entity.id
_entity.type
_entity.pdbx_description
1 polymer ?
#
loop_
_entity_poly.entity_id
_entity_poly.type
_entity_poly.pdbx_seq_one_letter_code
_entity_poly.pdbx_strand_id
1 'polypeptide(L)'
;GERTHNVAAHDGVRTADHKIFWVPKTKEYQLFDMKKDPQEMKSVHNDPAYAVVFNEMKQELDTARKKYRVHSAIIGEPRKDEWWMKRHQSMNKNARTQHDLLFIGDSITQGWEGSGKGTWEKYYANRKALNLGISGDRTEHVIWRLDNGNLRNQKKAKAAVVMIGTNNTGHVMQDPTEVRDGVERIVSTLRARCPEAKILILGVFPRGVKPDDAKRKNNIEINKLISKFHNGERIHYLDISDKFLTTEGILTKEVMPDALHPRQKGYEIWAEAIEPKLKEFGL
;
A
#
# COMPACT_ATOMS: atom_id res chain seq x y z
N GLY A 1 18.51 -17.86 -17.23
CA GLY A 1 19.89 -17.65 -16.80
C GLY A 1 20.05 -16.25 -16.28
N GLU A 2 19.65 -15.97 -15.04
CA GLU A 2 19.92 -14.69 -14.36
C GLU A 2 20.20 -14.99 -12.89
N ARG A 3 21.45 -15.36 -12.59
CA ARG A 3 21.99 -15.44 -11.22
C ARG A 3 23.40 -14.88 -11.22
N THR A 4 23.61 -13.66 -11.70
CA THR A 4 24.90 -12.98 -11.58
C THR A 4 24.71 -11.49 -11.84
N HIS A 5 25.19 -10.65 -10.91
CA HIS A 5 25.12 -9.17 -10.83
C HIS A 5 23.85 -8.58 -10.18
N ASN A 6 23.54 -8.98 -8.95
CA ASN A 6 22.61 -8.21 -8.11
C ASN A 6 23.33 -6.97 -7.56
N VAL A 7 23.36 -5.88 -8.34
CA VAL A 7 23.63 -4.55 -7.78
C VAL A 7 22.55 -4.28 -6.74
N ALA A 8 22.93 -3.88 -5.52
CA ALA A 8 21.96 -3.54 -4.51
C ALA A 8 21.05 -2.42 -5.04
N ALA A 9 19.73 -2.57 -4.90
CA ALA A 9 18.81 -1.48 -5.22
C ALA A 9 19.24 -0.24 -4.44
N HIS A 10 19.35 0.89 -5.13
CA HIS A 10 19.74 2.17 -4.58
C HIS A 10 19.13 3.30 -5.39
N ASP A 11 19.00 4.46 -4.76
CA ASP A 11 18.68 5.71 -5.42
C ASP A 11 19.76 6.74 -5.10
N GLY A 12 20.07 7.60 -6.06
CA GLY A 12 21.21 8.49 -5.97
C GLY A 12 21.15 9.66 -6.94
N VAL A 13 22.01 10.64 -6.68
CA VAL A 13 22.22 11.80 -7.55
C VAL A 13 23.70 11.89 -7.87
N ARG A 14 23.99 12.31 -9.09
CA ARG A 14 25.34 12.55 -9.58
C ARG A 14 25.42 13.96 -10.16
N THR A 15 26.41 14.71 -9.70
CA THR A 15 26.85 15.98 -10.30
C THR A 15 28.10 15.74 -11.15
N ALA A 16 28.71 16.81 -11.66
CA ALA A 16 30.00 16.73 -12.36
C ALA A 16 31.12 16.22 -11.43
N ASP A 17 31.04 16.57 -10.14
CA ASP A 17 32.15 16.41 -9.19
C ASP A 17 31.91 15.28 -8.19
N HIS A 18 30.66 14.96 -7.86
CA HIS A 18 30.34 14.00 -6.81
C HIS A 18 29.15 13.11 -7.16
N LYS A 19 29.11 11.93 -6.57
CA LYS A 19 27.96 11.02 -6.64
C LYS A 19 27.59 10.57 -5.24
N ILE A 20 26.32 10.71 -4.88
CA ILE A 20 25.76 10.14 -3.65
C ILE A 20 24.68 9.14 -4.00
N PHE A 21 24.61 8.03 -3.26
CA PHE A 21 23.44 7.16 -3.30
C PHE A 21 23.16 6.55 -1.93
N TRP A 22 21.92 6.11 -1.75
CA TRP A 22 21.44 5.44 -0.56
C TRP A 22 21.11 3.99 -0.88
N VAL A 23 21.54 3.08 -0.01
CA VAL A 23 21.26 1.65 -0.14
C VAL A 23 20.23 1.26 0.93
N PRO A 24 18.94 1.07 0.59
CA PRO A 24 17.89 0.74 1.56
C PRO A 24 18.18 -0.52 2.39
N LYS A 25 18.85 -1.52 1.76
CA LYS A 25 19.15 -2.80 2.39
C LYS A 25 20.11 -2.65 3.59
N THR A 26 21.16 -1.86 3.45
CA THR A 26 22.17 -1.65 4.51
C THR A 26 21.87 -0.41 5.35
N LYS A 27 20.99 0.48 4.88
CA LYS A 27 20.68 1.78 5.47
C LYS A 27 21.90 2.70 5.53
N GLU A 28 22.71 2.66 4.49
CA GLU A 28 23.93 3.44 4.39
C GLU A 28 23.92 4.33 3.16
N TYR A 29 24.51 5.52 3.31
CA TYR A 29 24.87 6.35 2.19
C TYR A 29 26.23 5.92 1.64
N GLN A 30 26.43 6.14 0.35
CA GLN A 30 27.72 6.08 -0.30
C GLN A 30 27.95 7.42 -1.00
N LEU A 31 29.15 7.97 -0.87
CA LEU A 31 29.55 9.24 -1.50
C LEU A 31 30.88 9.04 -2.20
N PHE A 32 30.98 9.40 -3.46
CA PHE A 32 32.20 9.29 -4.26
C PHE A 32 32.59 10.67 -4.82
N ASP A 33 33.89 10.97 -4.76
CA ASP A 33 34.51 12.13 -5.40
C ASP A 33 34.94 11.71 -6.81
N MET A 34 34.24 12.20 -7.82
CA MET A 34 34.43 11.77 -9.21
C MET A 34 35.73 12.31 -9.82
N LYS A 35 36.36 13.31 -9.19
CA LYS A 35 37.66 13.86 -9.63
C LYS A 35 38.80 13.01 -9.10
N LYS A 36 38.74 12.60 -7.83
CA LYS A 36 39.81 11.81 -7.18
C LYS A 36 39.63 10.30 -7.37
N ASP A 37 38.38 9.85 -7.51
CA ASP A 37 38.00 8.44 -7.66
C ASP A 37 36.94 8.28 -8.77
N PRO A 38 37.33 8.49 -10.05
CA PRO A 38 36.40 8.39 -11.18
C PRO A 38 35.84 6.97 -11.38
N GLN A 39 36.46 5.95 -10.76
CA GLN A 39 36.02 4.55 -10.83
C GLN A 39 35.09 4.16 -9.67
N GLU A 40 34.76 5.08 -8.75
CA GLU A 40 33.85 4.86 -7.63
C GLU A 40 34.26 3.68 -6.73
N MET A 41 35.55 3.51 -6.49
CA MET A 41 36.12 2.38 -5.74
C MET A 41 36.08 2.58 -4.22
N LYS A 42 36.14 3.82 -3.73
CA LYS A 42 36.19 4.14 -2.30
C LYS A 42 35.21 5.26 -1.93
N SER A 43 34.23 4.89 -1.11
CA SER A 43 33.27 5.82 -0.56
C SER A 43 33.88 6.70 0.54
N VAL A 44 33.59 7.99 0.49
CA VAL A 44 34.07 9.03 1.43
C VAL A 44 32.96 9.56 2.35
N HIS A 45 31.80 8.89 2.42
CA HIS A 45 30.64 9.37 3.20
C HIS A 45 30.88 9.53 4.71
N ASN A 46 31.86 8.81 5.28
CA ASN A 46 32.26 8.91 6.68
C ASN A 46 33.53 9.75 6.90
N ASP A 47 34.10 10.33 5.84
CA ASP A 47 35.28 11.17 5.94
C ASP A 47 34.88 12.58 6.42
N PRO A 48 35.38 13.06 7.58
CA PRO A 48 35.05 14.39 8.08
C PRO A 48 35.39 15.52 7.11
N ALA A 49 36.39 15.35 6.24
CA ALA A 49 36.76 16.34 5.23
C ALA A 49 35.66 16.52 4.17
N TYR A 50 34.79 15.53 3.98
CA TYR A 50 33.68 15.55 3.03
C TYR A 50 32.33 15.89 3.69
N ALA A 51 32.28 16.25 4.98
CA ALA A 51 31.02 16.47 5.70
C ALA A 51 30.11 17.54 5.08
N VAL A 52 30.68 18.65 4.58
CA VAL A 52 29.93 19.70 3.89
C VAL A 52 29.34 19.18 2.58
N VAL A 53 30.17 18.60 1.71
CA VAL A 53 29.76 18.00 0.44
C VAL A 53 28.71 16.91 0.63
N PHE A 54 28.89 16.08 1.67
CA PHE A 54 27.94 15.03 2.01
C PHE A 54 26.54 15.61 2.31
N ASN A 55 26.47 16.67 3.10
CA ASN A 55 25.20 17.32 3.44
C ASN A 55 24.56 17.99 2.21
N GLU A 56 25.34 18.65 1.36
CA GLU A 56 24.86 19.26 0.11
C GLU A 56 24.31 18.21 -0.85
N MET A 57 25.08 17.15 -1.11
CA MET A 57 24.66 16.05 -1.98
C MET A 57 23.44 15.31 -1.41
N LYS A 58 23.34 15.16 -0.09
CA LYS A 58 22.15 14.59 0.56
C LYS A 58 20.93 15.48 0.36
N GLN A 59 21.06 16.80 0.48
CA GLN A 59 19.97 17.73 0.19
C GLN A 59 19.54 17.69 -1.28
N GLU A 60 20.49 17.54 -2.21
CA GLU A 60 20.19 17.36 -3.63
C GLU A 60 19.46 16.03 -3.88
N LEU A 61 19.90 14.94 -3.25
CA LEU A 61 19.21 13.66 -3.29
C LEU A 61 17.78 13.76 -2.74
N ASP A 62 17.58 14.40 -1.60
CA ASP A 62 16.25 14.59 -1.01
C ASP A 62 15.35 15.47 -1.92
N THR A 63 15.93 16.45 -2.60
CA THR A 63 15.22 17.28 -3.60
C THR A 63 14.82 16.46 -4.81
N ALA A 64 15.73 15.63 -5.34
CA ALA A 64 15.44 14.72 -6.44
C ALA A 64 14.37 13.69 -6.04
N ARG A 65 14.46 13.11 -4.84
CA ARG A 65 13.45 12.18 -4.30
C ARG A 65 12.07 12.81 -4.28
N LYS A 66 11.94 14.04 -3.76
CA LYS A 66 10.67 14.77 -3.78
C LYS A 66 10.17 15.01 -5.21
N LYS A 67 11.06 15.48 -6.10
CA LYS A 67 10.73 15.76 -7.51
C LYS A 67 10.22 14.52 -8.24
N TYR A 68 10.84 13.36 -8.01
CA TYR A 68 10.55 12.10 -8.69
C TYR A 68 9.69 11.15 -7.86
N ARG A 69 9.14 11.61 -6.72
CA ARG A 69 8.26 10.86 -5.81
C ARG A 69 8.90 9.57 -5.28
N VAL A 70 10.21 9.57 -5.01
CA VAL A 70 10.92 8.42 -4.47
C VAL A 70 10.74 8.38 -2.95
N HIS A 71 9.84 7.54 -2.48
CA HIS A 71 9.55 7.32 -1.06
C HIS A 71 9.11 5.88 -0.80
N SER A 72 9.14 5.45 0.47
CA SER A 72 8.90 4.05 0.84
C SER A 72 7.55 3.53 0.36
N ALA A 73 6.48 4.34 0.43
CA ALA A 73 5.12 3.90 0.10
C ALA A 73 4.92 3.39 -1.34
N ILE A 74 5.83 3.69 -2.29
CA ILE A 74 5.79 3.15 -3.66
C ILE A 74 6.83 2.08 -3.97
N ILE A 75 7.83 1.89 -3.09
CA ILE A 75 8.91 0.92 -3.29
C ILE A 75 8.49 -0.38 -2.63
N GLY A 76 8.15 -1.38 -3.44
CA GLY A 76 7.70 -2.66 -2.92
C GLY A 76 8.75 -3.33 -2.03
N GLU A 77 8.43 -3.49 -0.74
CA GLU A 77 9.28 -4.21 0.21
C GLU A 77 8.48 -5.30 0.94
N PRO A 78 9.06 -6.48 1.19
CA PRO A 78 8.42 -7.49 2.03
C PRO A 78 8.57 -7.12 3.50
N ARG A 79 7.62 -7.59 4.33
CA ARG A 79 7.85 -7.59 5.78
C ARG A 79 8.89 -8.64 6.15
N LYS A 80 9.63 -8.38 7.24
CA LYS A 80 10.68 -9.29 7.74
C LYS A 80 10.12 -10.46 8.55
N ASP A 81 8.84 -10.42 8.90
CA ASP A 81 8.19 -11.41 9.74
C ASP A 81 7.97 -12.74 9.00
N GLU A 82 8.37 -13.88 9.59
CA GLU A 82 8.21 -15.20 8.96
C GLU A 82 6.73 -15.54 8.70
N TRP A 83 5.84 -15.21 9.64
CA TRP A 83 4.40 -15.45 9.51
C TRP A 83 3.80 -14.71 8.32
N TRP A 84 4.31 -13.50 8.03
CA TRP A 84 3.86 -12.69 6.91
C TRP A 84 4.18 -13.38 5.59
N MET A 85 5.41 -13.88 5.45
CA MET A 85 5.83 -14.63 4.26
C MET A 85 5.03 -15.93 4.10
N LYS A 86 4.78 -16.66 5.19
CA LYS A 86 3.92 -17.87 5.17
C LYS A 86 2.50 -17.54 4.70
N ARG A 87 1.89 -16.45 5.19
CA ARG A 87 0.58 -16.00 4.72
C ARG A 87 0.61 -15.62 3.25
N HIS A 88 1.61 -14.86 2.79
CA HIS A 88 1.79 -14.53 1.38
C HIS A 88 1.86 -15.77 0.49
N GLN A 89 2.64 -16.78 0.90
CA GLN A 89 2.71 -18.06 0.19
C GLN A 89 1.38 -18.81 0.16
N SER A 90 0.62 -18.79 1.26
CA SER A 90 -0.72 -19.38 1.34
C SER A 90 -1.69 -18.67 0.37
N MET A 91 -1.71 -17.34 0.36
CA MET A 91 -2.52 -16.58 -0.59
C MET A 91 -2.10 -16.84 -2.05
N ASN A 92 -0.80 -16.97 -2.32
CA ASN A 92 -0.30 -17.36 -3.64
C ASN A 92 -0.74 -18.78 -4.06
N LYS A 93 -0.90 -19.71 -3.11
CA LYS A 93 -1.45 -21.04 -3.39
C LYS A 93 -2.91 -20.94 -3.81
N ASN A 94 -3.71 -20.13 -3.10
CA ASN A 94 -5.11 -19.90 -3.45
C ASN A 94 -5.24 -19.15 -4.79
N ALA A 95 -4.37 -18.16 -5.03
CA ALA A 95 -4.31 -17.38 -6.26
C ALA A 95 -3.81 -18.15 -7.50
N ARG A 96 -3.54 -19.46 -7.40
CA ARG A 96 -3.20 -20.31 -8.56
C ARG A 96 -4.38 -20.50 -9.49
N THR A 97 -5.61 -20.42 -8.99
CA THR A 97 -6.83 -20.44 -9.80
C THR A 97 -7.35 -19.02 -10.03
N GLN A 98 -8.10 -18.85 -11.12
CA GLN A 98 -8.76 -17.59 -11.45
C GLN A 98 -9.91 -17.29 -10.48
N HIS A 99 -10.03 -16.04 -10.05
CA HIS A 99 -11.09 -15.52 -9.19
C HIS A 99 -11.80 -14.35 -9.88
N ASP A 100 -13.08 -14.13 -9.56
CA ASP A 100 -13.87 -13.06 -10.18
C ASP A 100 -13.79 -11.76 -9.36
N LEU A 101 -13.65 -11.87 -8.04
CA LEU A 101 -13.59 -10.75 -7.10
C LEU A 101 -12.34 -10.85 -6.22
N LEU A 102 -11.52 -9.80 -6.20
CA LEU A 102 -10.32 -9.72 -5.36
C LEU A 102 -10.54 -8.70 -4.24
N PHE A 103 -10.21 -9.02 -3.00
CA PHE A 103 -10.13 -8.07 -1.89
C PHE A 103 -8.66 -7.88 -1.51
N ILE A 104 -8.14 -6.66 -1.59
CA ILE A 104 -6.72 -6.34 -1.40
C ILE A 104 -6.59 -5.27 -0.31
N GLY A 105 -5.79 -5.56 0.71
CA GLY A 105 -5.57 -4.62 1.80
C GLY A 105 -4.74 -5.17 2.94
N ASP A 106 -5.04 -4.69 4.14
CA ASP A 106 -4.31 -4.96 5.37
C ASP A 106 -5.05 -5.89 6.35
N SER A 107 -4.91 -5.67 7.66
CA SER A 107 -5.59 -6.42 8.74
C SER A 107 -7.11 -6.36 8.64
N ILE A 108 -7.66 -5.22 8.21
CA ILE A 108 -9.11 -5.05 8.06
C ILE A 108 -9.61 -5.91 6.90
N THR A 109 -8.82 -6.05 5.83
CA THR A 109 -9.16 -6.97 4.74
C THR A 109 -8.95 -8.43 5.16
N GLN A 110 -7.86 -8.73 5.86
CA GLN A 110 -7.63 -10.07 6.40
C GLN A 110 -8.77 -10.52 7.33
N GLY A 111 -9.37 -9.59 8.10
CA GLY A 111 -10.40 -9.92 9.08
C GLY A 111 -11.72 -10.44 8.51
N TRP A 112 -11.92 -10.42 7.19
CA TRP A 112 -12.97 -11.21 6.52
C TRP A 112 -12.85 -12.71 6.80
N GLU A 113 -11.66 -13.23 7.12
CA GLU A 113 -11.44 -14.62 7.53
C GLU A 113 -11.76 -14.88 9.01
N GLY A 114 -11.94 -13.81 9.80
CA GLY A 114 -12.20 -13.86 11.24
C GLY A 114 -13.55 -13.26 11.58
N SER A 115 -13.55 -12.07 12.18
CA SER A 115 -14.79 -11.39 12.62
C SER A 115 -15.75 -11.04 11.49
N GLY A 116 -15.33 -11.07 10.22
CA GLY A 116 -16.19 -10.87 9.06
C GLY A 116 -16.64 -12.17 8.37
N LYS A 117 -16.28 -13.35 8.90
CA LYS A 117 -16.46 -14.64 8.21
C LYS A 117 -17.92 -14.92 7.84
N GLY A 118 -18.85 -14.73 8.77
CA GLY A 118 -20.28 -14.95 8.50
C GLY A 118 -20.82 -14.01 7.41
N THR A 119 -20.37 -12.76 7.42
CA THR A 119 -20.71 -11.79 6.38
C THR A 119 -20.09 -12.15 5.04
N TRP A 120 -18.83 -12.62 5.03
CA TRP A 120 -18.16 -13.08 3.82
C TRP A 120 -18.89 -14.27 3.19
N GLU A 121 -19.32 -15.24 4.00
CA GLU A 121 -20.11 -16.39 3.55
C GLU A 121 -21.42 -15.95 2.88
N LYS A 122 -22.12 -14.99 3.49
CA LYS A 122 -23.37 -14.43 2.96
C LYS A 122 -23.19 -13.68 1.64
N TYR A 123 -22.17 -12.82 1.54
CA TYR A 123 -22.07 -11.87 0.41
C TYR A 123 -21.13 -12.34 -0.70
N TYR A 124 -20.06 -13.07 -0.40
CA TYR A 124 -18.93 -13.25 -1.33
C TYR A 124 -18.54 -14.69 -1.64
N ALA A 125 -18.95 -15.68 -0.84
CA ALA A 125 -18.59 -17.09 -1.05
C ALA A 125 -19.00 -17.60 -2.45
N ASN A 126 -20.15 -17.17 -2.97
CA ASN A 126 -20.64 -17.56 -4.29
C ASN A 126 -20.08 -16.71 -5.45
N ARG A 127 -19.19 -15.76 -5.18
CA ARG A 127 -18.62 -14.83 -6.17
C ARG A 127 -17.19 -15.15 -6.56
N LYS A 128 -16.72 -16.37 -6.22
CA LYS A 128 -15.31 -16.78 -6.39
C LYS A 128 -14.35 -15.70 -5.86
N ALA A 129 -14.64 -15.20 -4.66
CA ALA A 129 -13.90 -14.11 -4.06
C ALA A 129 -12.58 -14.59 -3.45
N LEU A 130 -11.51 -13.81 -3.61
CA LEU A 130 -10.20 -14.06 -3.03
C LEU A 130 -9.83 -12.95 -2.04
N ASN A 131 -9.52 -13.33 -0.80
CA ASN A 131 -8.98 -12.42 0.20
C ASN A 131 -7.44 -12.36 0.11
N LEU A 132 -6.92 -11.18 -0.22
CA LEU A 132 -5.49 -10.84 -0.31
C LEU A 132 -5.05 -9.83 0.76
N GLY A 133 -5.75 -9.80 1.91
CA GLY A 133 -5.39 -8.98 3.06
C GLY A 133 -4.27 -9.58 3.90
N ILE A 134 -3.32 -8.77 4.39
CA ILE A 134 -2.37 -9.19 5.43
C ILE A 134 -2.23 -8.12 6.52
N SER A 135 -2.31 -8.57 7.78
CA SER A 135 -2.23 -7.70 8.95
C SER A 135 -1.00 -6.80 8.99
N GLY A 136 -1.25 -5.52 9.27
CA GLY A 136 -0.22 -4.48 9.35
C GLY A 136 0.42 -4.10 8.01
N ASP A 137 -0.13 -4.56 6.87
CA ASP A 137 0.36 -4.11 5.57
C ASP A 137 0.18 -2.61 5.37
N ARG A 138 1.19 -2.04 4.73
CA ARG A 138 1.21 -0.68 4.18
C ARG A 138 1.20 -0.82 2.65
N THR A 139 1.08 0.30 1.94
CA THR A 139 1.07 0.29 0.47
C THR A 139 2.28 -0.44 -0.13
N GLU A 140 3.49 -0.25 0.40
CA GLU A 140 4.70 -0.92 -0.08
C GLU A 140 4.66 -2.44 0.06
N HIS A 141 4.05 -2.94 1.14
CA HIS A 141 3.93 -4.37 1.38
C HIS A 141 2.93 -4.98 0.39
N VAL A 142 1.80 -4.29 0.14
CA VAL A 142 0.84 -4.71 -0.91
C VAL A 142 1.51 -4.72 -2.28
N ILE A 143 2.20 -3.65 -2.66
CA ILE A 143 2.92 -3.54 -3.96
C ILE A 143 3.84 -4.74 -4.14
N TRP A 144 4.67 -5.04 -3.13
CA TRP A 144 5.57 -6.18 -3.19
C TRP A 144 4.81 -7.50 -3.41
N ARG A 145 3.71 -7.75 -2.69
CA ARG A 145 2.94 -9.00 -2.83
C ARG A 145 2.28 -9.15 -4.20
N LEU A 146 1.78 -8.06 -4.78
CA LEU A 146 1.21 -8.07 -6.13
C LEU A 146 2.27 -8.41 -7.18
N ASP A 147 3.47 -7.87 -7.03
CA ASP A 147 4.62 -8.18 -7.91
C ASP A 147 5.17 -9.60 -7.68
N ASN A 148 4.96 -10.16 -6.49
CA ASN A 148 5.49 -11.45 -6.07
C ASN A 148 4.44 -12.57 -5.96
N GLY A 149 3.43 -12.56 -6.83
CA GLY A 149 2.65 -13.75 -7.15
C GLY A 149 1.13 -13.63 -7.07
N ASN A 150 0.59 -12.68 -6.30
CA ASN A 150 -0.86 -12.64 -6.00
C ASN A 150 -1.74 -12.53 -7.26
N LEU A 151 -1.22 -11.91 -8.34
CA LEU A 151 -2.00 -11.62 -9.54
C LEU A 151 -1.67 -12.49 -10.76
N ARG A 152 -0.77 -13.48 -10.65
CA ARG A 152 -0.25 -14.23 -11.82
C ARG A 152 -1.35 -14.85 -12.69
N ASN A 153 -2.40 -15.37 -12.07
CA ASN A 153 -3.51 -16.06 -12.74
C ASN A 153 -4.84 -15.33 -12.60
N GLN A 154 -4.82 -13.99 -12.48
CA GLN A 154 -6.03 -13.19 -12.22
C GLN A 154 -6.44 -12.28 -13.40
N LYS A 155 -5.99 -12.58 -14.63
CA LYS A 155 -6.25 -11.74 -15.82
C LYS A 155 -7.74 -11.50 -16.10
N LYS A 156 -8.61 -12.45 -15.74
CA LYS A 156 -10.07 -12.39 -15.99
C LYS A 156 -10.87 -11.92 -14.77
N ALA A 157 -10.23 -11.32 -13.76
CA ALA A 157 -10.95 -10.82 -12.60
C ALA A 157 -11.94 -9.74 -13.05
N LYS A 158 -13.17 -9.78 -12.53
CA LYS A 158 -14.20 -8.80 -12.85
C LYS A 158 -14.06 -7.55 -12.01
N ALA A 159 -13.71 -7.72 -10.73
CA ALA A 159 -13.45 -6.59 -9.85
C ALA A 159 -12.33 -6.82 -8.84
N ALA A 160 -11.72 -5.71 -8.41
CA ALA A 160 -10.79 -5.67 -7.29
C ALA A 160 -11.21 -4.56 -6.32
N VAL A 161 -11.48 -4.92 -5.06
CA VAL A 161 -11.73 -3.99 -3.95
C VAL A 161 -10.40 -3.72 -3.25
N VAL A 162 -9.99 -2.46 -3.22
CA VAL A 162 -8.72 -2.01 -2.62
C VAL A 162 -9.02 -1.10 -1.44
N MET A 163 -8.55 -1.48 -0.25
CA MET A 163 -8.60 -0.64 0.95
C MET A 163 -7.28 -0.80 1.71
N ILE A 164 -6.45 0.24 1.66
CA ILE A 164 -5.10 0.24 2.23
C ILE A 164 -4.67 1.66 2.58
N GLY A 165 -3.85 1.80 3.62
CA GLY A 165 -3.22 3.07 3.99
C GLY A 165 -3.27 3.37 5.48
N THR A 166 -4.18 2.75 6.24
CA THR A 166 -4.33 3.03 7.68
C THR A 166 -3.07 2.68 8.48
N ASN A 167 -2.25 1.75 8.01
CA ASN A 167 -0.97 1.40 8.65
C ASN A 167 0.18 2.34 8.24
N ASN A 168 0.12 2.98 7.06
CA ASN A 168 1.04 4.07 6.72
C ASN A 168 0.85 5.24 7.70
N THR A 169 -0.41 5.58 7.98
CA THR A 169 -0.76 6.49 9.08
C THR A 169 -0.36 5.90 10.45
N GLY A 170 -0.78 4.67 10.73
CA GLY A 170 -0.75 4.08 12.07
C GLY A 170 0.65 3.83 12.63
N HIS A 171 1.59 3.42 11.77
CA HIS A 171 2.95 3.04 12.14
C HIS A 171 3.91 4.23 12.13
N VAL A 172 3.78 5.14 11.16
CA VAL A 172 4.79 6.19 10.91
C VAL A 172 4.22 7.57 10.60
N MET A 173 2.89 7.77 10.68
CA MET A 173 2.24 9.04 10.31
C MET A 173 2.68 9.54 8.94
N GLN A 174 2.71 8.64 7.95
CA GLN A 174 3.21 8.97 6.62
C GLN A 174 2.38 10.07 5.95
N ASP A 175 3.07 10.93 5.18
CA ASP A 175 2.46 12.00 4.42
C ASP A 175 1.35 11.45 3.49
N PRO A 176 0.13 12.01 3.53
CA PRO A 176 -0.99 11.55 2.71
C PRO A 176 -0.69 11.49 1.21
N THR A 177 0.16 12.39 0.70
CA THR A 177 0.54 12.42 -0.71
C THR A 177 1.37 11.18 -1.07
N GLU A 178 2.28 10.73 -0.21
CA GLU A 178 3.07 9.51 -0.42
C GLU A 178 2.19 8.27 -0.37
N VAL A 179 1.24 8.19 0.58
CA VAL A 179 0.30 7.06 0.65
C VAL A 179 -0.57 7.01 -0.61
N ARG A 180 -1.02 8.16 -1.11
CA ARG A 180 -1.75 8.26 -2.38
C ARG A 180 -0.91 7.75 -3.56
N ASP A 181 0.38 8.06 -3.65
CA ASP A 181 1.26 7.52 -4.69
C ASP A 181 1.38 5.98 -4.58
N GLY A 182 1.43 5.44 -3.35
CA GLY A 182 1.39 4.00 -3.11
C GLY A 182 0.09 3.35 -3.61
N VAL A 183 -1.06 3.96 -3.34
CA VAL A 183 -2.35 3.51 -3.88
C VAL A 183 -2.39 3.62 -5.41
N GLU A 184 -1.86 4.70 -5.99
CA GLU A 184 -1.73 4.86 -7.45
C GLU A 184 -0.94 3.71 -8.06
N ARG A 185 0.19 3.32 -7.44
CA ARG A 185 1.01 2.20 -7.89
C ARG A 185 0.26 0.87 -7.84
N ILE A 186 -0.51 0.62 -6.78
CA ILE A 186 -1.37 -0.58 -6.66
C ILE A 186 -2.42 -0.61 -7.77
N VAL A 187 -3.11 0.50 -8.01
CA VAL A 187 -4.10 0.64 -9.09
C VAL A 187 -3.46 0.41 -10.45
N SER A 188 -2.27 0.97 -10.71
CA SER A 188 -1.51 0.76 -11.94
C SER A 188 -1.16 -0.71 -12.15
N THR A 189 -0.67 -1.40 -11.11
CA THR A 189 -0.38 -2.85 -11.15
C THR A 189 -1.64 -3.67 -11.46
N LEU A 190 -2.77 -3.35 -10.83
CA LEU A 190 -4.05 -4.01 -11.13
C LEU A 190 -4.49 -3.75 -12.57
N ARG A 191 -4.32 -2.52 -13.06
CA ARG A 191 -4.68 -2.20 -14.45
C ARG A 191 -3.89 -3.04 -15.45
N ALA A 192 -2.61 -3.27 -15.18
CA ALA A 192 -1.74 -4.07 -16.04
C ALA A 192 -1.97 -5.58 -15.92
N ARG A 193 -2.22 -6.10 -14.71
CA ARG A 193 -2.31 -7.55 -14.45
C ARG A 193 -3.73 -8.10 -14.56
N CYS A 194 -4.74 -7.27 -14.36
CA CYS A 194 -6.17 -7.58 -14.44
C CYS A 194 -6.85 -6.62 -15.43
N PRO A 195 -6.58 -6.74 -16.75
CA PRO A 195 -6.95 -5.75 -17.78
C PRO A 195 -8.45 -5.43 -17.87
N GLU A 196 -9.31 -6.37 -17.48
CA GLU A 196 -10.77 -6.21 -17.53
C GLU A 196 -11.41 -5.82 -16.19
N ALA A 197 -10.64 -5.88 -15.09
CA ALA A 197 -11.19 -5.65 -13.76
C ALA A 197 -11.60 -4.19 -13.56
N LYS A 198 -12.80 -3.99 -13.02
CA LYS A 198 -13.22 -2.74 -12.35
C LYS A 198 -12.52 -2.66 -10.99
N ILE A 199 -11.90 -1.53 -10.69
CA ILE A 199 -11.16 -1.32 -9.45
C ILE A 199 -12.02 -0.44 -8.55
N LEU A 200 -12.46 -0.96 -7.40
CA LEU A 200 -13.15 -0.20 -6.36
C LEU A 200 -12.16 0.17 -5.26
N ILE A 201 -11.73 1.42 -5.25
CA ILE A 201 -10.94 2.01 -4.18
C ILE A 201 -11.91 2.45 -3.08
N LEU A 202 -11.74 1.92 -1.88
CA LEU A 202 -12.46 2.41 -0.71
C LEU A 202 -11.65 3.51 -0.03
N GLY A 203 -12.35 4.48 0.54
CA GLY A 203 -11.77 5.36 1.54
C GLY A 203 -11.14 4.53 2.66
N VAL A 204 -9.96 4.93 3.12
CA VAL A 204 -9.35 4.40 4.34
C VAL A 204 -10.29 4.69 5.50
N PHE A 205 -10.72 3.63 6.18
CA PHE A 205 -11.75 3.73 7.22
C PHE A 205 -11.35 4.64 8.38
N PRO A 206 -12.34 5.22 9.09
CA PRO A 206 -12.08 5.99 10.29
C PRO A 206 -11.42 5.13 11.36
N ARG A 207 -10.59 5.77 12.19
CA ARG A 207 -9.93 5.18 13.35
C ARG A 207 -9.91 6.17 14.51
N GLY A 208 -9.55 5.71 15.71
CA GLY A 208 -9.71 6.50 16.94
C GLY A 208 -11.19 6.67 17.28
N VAL A 209 -11.53 7.06 18.50
CA VAL A 209 -12.96 7.15 18.90
C VAL A 209 -13.60 8.44 18.37
N LYS A 210 -12.89 9.56 18.50
CA LYS A 210 -13.40 10.91 18.24
C LYS A 210 -12.91 11.46 16.90
N PRO A 211 -13.65 12.40 16.28
CA PRO A 211 -13.30 12.99 14.99
C PRO A 211 -11.99 13.81 15.00
N ASP A 212 -11.54 14.26 16.16
CA ASP A 212 -10.33 15.06 16.32
C ASP A 212 -9.04 14.24 16.35
N ASP A 213 -9.12 12.90 16.36
CA ASP A 213 -7.99 11.97 16.31
C ASP A 213 -7.06 12.29 15.12
N ALA A 214 -5.77 12.50 15.41
CA ALA A 214 -4.79 12.91 14.41
C ALA A 214 -4.60 11.87 13.29
N LYS A 215 -4.68 10.57 13.62
CA LYS A 215 -4.57 9.49 12.63
C LYS A 215 -5.82 9.44 11.76
N ARG A 216 -7.00 9.72 12.32
CA ARG A 216 -8.23 9.87 11.53
C ARG A 216 -8.13 11.03 10.55
N LYS A 217 -7.64 12.20 10.98
CA LYS A 217 -7.43 13.35 10.10
C LYS A 217 -6.47 13.02 8.95
N ASN A 218 -5.39 12.28 9.23
CA ASN A 218 -4.48 11.81 8.19
C ASN A 218 -5.17 10.88 7.17
N ASN A 219 -6.00 9.94 7.63
CA ASN A 219 -6.80 9.08 6.76
C ASN A 219 -7.77 9.90 5.88
N ILE A 220 -8.40 10.95 6.43
CA ILE A 220 -9.30 11.84 5.68
C ILE A 220 -8.54 12.56 4.55
N GLU A 221 -7.32 13.05 4.80
CA GLU A 221 -6.51 13.66 3.75
C GLU A 221 -6.07 12.63 2.69
N ILE A 222 -5.75 11.40 3.08
CA ILE A 222 -5.49 10.31 2.12
C ILE A 222 -6.73 10.10 1.24
N ASN A 223 -7.92 10.00 1.84
CA ASN A 223 -9.20 9.78 1.14
C ASN A 223 -9.48 10.89 0.13
N LYS A 224 -9.27 12.15 0.52
CA LYS A 224 -9.41 13.32 -0.37
C LYS A 224 -8.49 13.26 -1.58
N LEU A 225 -7.30 12.67 -1.44
CA LEU A 225 -6.33 12.55 -2.54
C LEU A 225 -6.64 11.35 -3.44
N ILE A 226 -6.93 10.17 -2.88
CA ILE A 226 -7.21 8.96 -3.67
C ILE A 226 -8.58 8.99 -4.35
N SER A 227 -9.54 9.78 -3.84
CA SER A 227 -10.85 9.96 -4.48
C SER A 227 -10.73 10.52 -5.91
N LYS A 228 -9.68 11.30 -6.17
CA LYS A 228 -9.37 11.86 -7.49
C LYS A 228 -8.99 10.82 -8.54
N PHE A 229 -8.71 9.57 -8.14
CA PHE A 229 -8.48 8.48 -9.09
C PHE A 229 -9.78 7.96 -9.71
N HIS A 230 -10.94 8.33 -9.16
CA HIS A 230 -12.22 7.99 -9.74
C HIS A 230 -12.35 8.52 -11.17
N ASN A 231 -12.65 7.64 -12.13
CA ASN A 231 -12.93 8.02 -13.50
C ASN A 231 -14.30 7.55 -14.00
N GLY A 232 -15.12 6.93 -13.15
CA GLY A 232 -16.46 6.43 -13.51
C GLY A 232 -16.48 5.22 -14.44
N GLU A 233 -15.34 4.86 -15.04
CA GLU A 233 -15.24 3.78 -16.02
C GLU A 233 -14.60 2.53 -15.44
N ARG A 234 -13.31 2.61 -15.09
CA ARG A 234 -12.52 1.47 -14.64
C ARG A 234 -12.07 1.61 -13.20
N ILE A 235 -11.89 2.84 -12.73
CA ILE A 235 -11.50 3.14 -11.36
C ILE A 235 -12.68 3.84 -10.69
N HIS A 236 -13.20 3.20 -9.66
CA HIS A 236 -14.31 3.66 -8.86
C HIS A 236 -13.80 4.00 -7.46
N TYR A 237 -14.17 5.17 -6.94
CA TYR A 237 -13.93 5.50 -5.54
C TYR A 237 -15.25 5.42 -4.79
N LEU A 238 -15.23 4.89 -3.58
CA LEU A 238 -16.39 4.86 -2.69
C LEU A 238 -15.94 5.09 -1.25
N ASP A 239 -16.38 6.19 -0.67
CA ASP A 239 -16.21 6.44 0.76
C ASP A 239 -17.41 5.92 1.52
N ILE A 240 -17.17 5.03 2.48
CA ILE A 240 -18.19 4.48 3.37
C ILE A 240 -17.94 4.87 4.83
N SER A 241 -17.03 5.80 5.09
CA SER A 241 -16.59 6.18 6.44
C SER A 241 -17.75 6.57 7.34
N ASP A 242 -18.69 7.38 6.83
CA ASP A 242 -19.85 7.87 7.58
C ASP A 242 -20.80 6.75 8.00
N LYS A 243 -20.78 5.59 7.31
CA LYS A 243 -21.61 4.44 7.70
C LYS A 243 -21.12 3.77 8.98
N PHE A 244 -19.86 3.99 9.38
CA PHE A 244 -19.29 3.45 10.61
C PHE A 244 -19.46 4.38 11.82
N LEU A 245 -19.88 5.62 11.60
CA LEU A 245 -19.86 6.68 12.60
C LEU A 245 -21.28 7.02 13.08
N THR A 246 -21.39 7.50 14.32
CA THR A 246 -22.61 8.18 14.77
C THR A 246 -22.75 9.56 14.10
N THR A 247 -23.89 10.22 14.30
CA THR A 247 -24.15 11.59 13.87
C THR A 247 -23.14 12.61 14.42
N GLU A 248 -22.55 12.33 15.58
CA GLU A 248 -21.49 13.14 16.21
C GLU A 248 -20.08 12.74 15.72
N GLY A 249 -19.98 11.85 14.74
CA GLY A 249 -18.71 11.36 14.21
C GLY A 249 -18.00 10.38 15.15
N ILE A 250 -18.70 9.72 16.08
CA ILE A 250 -18.09 8.78 17.02
C ILE A 250 -17.98 7.38 16.40
N LEU A 251 -16.80 6.78 16.52
CA LEU A 251 -16.58 5.39 16.17
C LEU A 251 -16.84 4.51 17.41
N THR A 252 -17.94 3.78 17.39
CA THR A 252 -18.39 3.02 18.56
C THR A 252 -17.67 1.68 18.69
N LYS A 253 -17.60 1.16 19.92
CA LYS A 253 -17.04 -0.18 20.20
C LYS A 253 -17.85 -1.33 19.58
N GLU A 254 -19.11 -1.08 19.25
CA GLU A 254 -19.98 -2.04 18.57
C GLU A 254 -19.52 -2.27 17.13
N VAL A 255 -19.09 -1.21 16.45
CA VAL A 255 -18.59 -1.26 15.07
C VAL A 255 -17.11 -1.65 15.04
N MET A 256 -16.27 -0.94 15.80
CA MET A 256 -14.83 -1.19 15.93
C MET A 256 -14.41 -1.14 17.41
N PRO A 257 -14.30 -2.29 18.12
CA PRO A 257 -14.08 -2.34 19.57
C PRO A 257 -12.78 -1.69 20.06
N ASP A 258 -11.76 -1.69 19.22
CA ASP A 258 -10.45 -1.08 19.45
C ASP A 258 -10.28 0.25 18.69
N ALA A 259 -11.39 0.80 18.16
CA ALA A 259 -11.43 1.97 17.32
C ALA A 259 -10.53 1.88 16.07
N LEU A 260 -10.35 0.67 15.51
CA LEU A 260 -9.62 0.45 14.26
C LEU A 260 -10.15 -0.73 13.44
N HIS A 261 -10.36 -1.89 14.05
CA HIS A 261 -10.72 -3.12 13.35
C HIS A 261 -12.23 -3.36 13.44
N PRO A 262 -12.93 -3.55 12.31
CA PRO A 262 -14.32 -3.95 12.32
C PRO A 262 -14.53 -5.28 13.07
N ARG A 263 -15.62 -5.36 13.83
CA ARG A 263 -16.24 -6.64 14.22
C ARG A 263 -17.37 -7.00 13.25
N GLN A 264 -18.13 -8.05 13.57
CA GLN A 264 -19.25 -8.55 12.75
C GLN A 264 -20.14 -7.42 12.20
N LYS A 265 -20.66 -6.53 13.06
CA LYS A 265 -21.49 -5.38 12.64
C LYS A 265 -20.76 -4.45 11.66
N GLY A 266 -19.49 -4.15 11.90
CA GLY A 266 -18.69 -3.33 11.00
C GLY A 266 -18.48 -4.00 9.63
N TYR A 267 -18.27 -5.31 9.59
CA TYR A 267 -18.20 -6.04 8.31
C TYR A 267 -19.54 -6.10 7.58
N GLU A 268 -20.66 -6.20 8.29
CA GLU A 268 -22.01 -6.10 7.69
C GLU A 268 -22.24 -4.74 7.04
N ILE A 269 -21.94 -3.65 7.76
CA ILE A 269 -21.99 -2.29 7.24
C ILE A 269 -21.13 -2.16 5.98
N TRP A 270 -19.89 -2.68 6.02
CA TRP A 270 -19.01 -2.66 4.87
C TRP A 270 -19.63 -3.42 3.68
N ALA A 271 -20.06 -4.66 3.88
CA ALA A 271 -20.61 -5.47 2.80
C ALA A 271 -21.85 -4.84 2.16
N GLU A 272 -22.79 -4.36 2.97
CA GLU A 272 -24.00 -3.69 2.50
C GLU A 272 -23.70 -2.41 1.73
N ALA A 273 -22.71 -1.64 2.17
CA ALA A 273 -22.37 -0.37 1.54
C ALA A 273 -21.72 -0.55 0.15
N ILE A 274 -20.94 -1.61 -0.07
CA ILE A 274 -20.28 -1.84 -1.37
C ILE A 274 -21.10 -2.71 -2.33
N GLU A 275 -22.09 -3.44 -1.82
CA GLU A 275 -22.92 -4.38 -2.59
C GLU A 275 -23.54 -3.77 -3.86
N PRO A 276 -24.14 -2.55 -3.84
CA PRO A 276 -24.66 -1.94 -5.06
C PRO A 276 -23.60 -1.79 -6.15
N LYS A 277 -22.38 -1.40 -5.76
CA LYS A 277 -21.28 -1.20 -6.72
C LYS A 277 -20.77 -2.52 -7.29
N LEU A 278 -20.73 -3.58 -6.48
CA LEU A 278 -20.35 -4.90 -6.97
C LEU A 278 -21.38 -5.44 -7.98
N LYS A 279 -22.69 -5.23 -7.74
CA LYS A 279 -23.73 -5.59 -8.71
C LYS A 279 -23.58 -4.85 -10.05
N GLU A 280 -23.26 -3.55 -10.01
CA GLU A 280 -22.96 -2.77 -11.23
C GLU A 280 -21.78 -3.35 -12.03
N PHE A 281 -20.83 -4.02 -11.36
CA PHE A 281 -19.69 -4.66 -12.00
C PHE A 281 -19.99 -6.08 -12.53
N GLY A 282 -21.24 -6.54 -12.43
CA GLY A 282 -21.65 -7.88 -12.89
C GLY A 282 -21.18 -9.01 -11.97
N LEU A 283 -21.10 -8.72 -10.67
CA LEU A 283 -20.83 -9.68 -9.59
C LEU A 283 -22.07 -9.97 -8.74
#